data_AF-A0A1V6F780-F1
#
_entry.id   AF-A0A1V6F780-F1
#
_cell.length_a   1.000
_cell.length_b   1.000
_cell.length_c   1.000
_cell.angle_alpha   90.00
_cell.angle_beta   90.00
_cell.angle_gamma   90.00
#
_symmetry.space_group_name_H-M   'P 1'
#
loop_
_entity.id
_entity.type
_entity.pdbx_description
1 polymer ?
#
loop_
_entity_poly.entity_id
_entity_poly.type
_entity_poly.pdbx_seq_one_letter_code
_entity_poly.pdbx_strand_id
1 'polypeptide(L)'
;MSLILYYAGHGISLPSENDGMEFFFVLNEVTQMTDLNQCRNLGLSDRELREKARLIKANKQMMFIDACNSGRFVQSFMVRGAAEENALAKLSRSTGISIYAATTSEQYSSEFQQLGHGVFTFSLIEALSGKAVNAEGMITNNSLKSYLDLRVPQLTKQFKGSEQYPTTFSYGQEYPIGLP
;
A
#
# COMPACT_ATOMS: atom_id res chain seq x y z
N MET A 1 -5.47 18.03 -7.85
CA MET A 1 -4.12 17.43 -7.94
C MET A 1 -4.11 16.13 -7.17
N SER A 2 -3.72 15.03 -7.83
CA SER A 2 -3.62 13.71 -7.21
C SER A 2 -2.20 13.17 -7.34
N LEU A 3 -1.73 12.43 -6.34
CA LEU A 3 -0.53 11.62 -6.37
C LEU A 3 -0.96 10.16 -6.34
N ILE A 4 -0.47 9.36 -7.27
CA ILE A 4 -0.59 7.90 -7.25
C ILE A 4 0.82 7.34 -7.23
N LEU A 5 1.12 6.54 -6.22
CA LEU A 5 2.36 5.78 -6.11
C LEU A 5 2.00 4.28 -6.16
N TYR A 6 2.68 3.53 -6.99
CA TYR A 6 2.61 2.08 -7.00
C TYR A 6 4.03 1.53 -6.89
N TYR A 7 4.25 0.64 -5.94
CA TYR A 7 5.51 -0.08 -5.73
C TYR A 7 5.23 -1.58 -5.75
N ALA A 8 5.99 -2.32 -6.56
CA ALA A 8 6.02 -3.77 -6.52
C ALA A 8 7.47 -4.25 -6.53
N GLY A 9 7.81 -5.09 -5.55
CA GLY A 9 9.17 -5.59 -5.38
C GLY A 9 9.45 -5.99 -3.94
N HIS A 10 10.73 -6.17 -3.64
CA HIS A 10 11.14 -6.62 -2.32
C HIS A 10 10.90 -5.56 -1.24
N GLY A 11 10.48 -6.01 -0.06
CA GLY A 11 10.29 -5.19 1.12
C GLY A 11 10.77 -5.93 2.35
N ILE A 12 11.41 -5.24 3.28
CA ILE A 12 11.90 -5.87 4.50
C ILE A 12 11.68 -4.97 5.72
N SER A 13 11.32 -5.60 6.83
CA SER A 13 11.29 -4.94 8.13
C SER A 13 12.50 -5.38 8.93
N LEU A 14 13.33 -4.43 9.33
CA LEU A 14 14.56 -4.68 10.11
C LEU A 14 14.48 -3.99 11.47
N PRO A 15 15.08 -4.55 12.54
CA PRO A 15 15.17 -3.87 13.82
C PRO A 15 15.86 -2.51 13.69
N SER A 16 15.33 -1.47 14.33
CA SER A 16 15.90 -0.12 14.33
C SER A 16 15.88 0.42 15.75
N GLU A 17 16.99 1.01 16.20
CA GLU A 17 17.24 1.37 17.60
C GLU A 17 16.17 2.30 18.19
N ASN A 18 15.58 3.18 17.37
CA ASN A 18 14.63 4.21 17.82
C ASN A 18 13.16 3.85 17.56
N ASP A 19 12.89 2.99 16.59
CA ASP A 19 11.53 2.76 16.05
C ASP A 19 11.05 1.30 16.25
N GLY A 20 11.82 0.51 17.01
CA GLY A 20 11.64 -0.93 17.20
C GLY A 20 12.02 -1.69 15.94
N MET A 21 11.29 -1.47 14.85
CA MET A 21 11.55 -2.05 13.53
C MET A 21 11.13 -1.06 12.44
N GLU A 22 11.91 -0.98 11.37
CA GLU A 22 11.79 -0.01 10.28
C GLU A 22 11.58 -0.77 8.96
N PHE A 23 10.64 -0.30 8.14
CA PHE A 23 10.36 -0.91 6.85
C PHE A 23 11.18 -0.23 5.75
N PHE A 24 11.77 -1.03 4.86
CA PHE A 24 12.52 -0.56 3.71
C PHE A 24 11.90 -1.13 2.42
N PHE A 25 11.70 -0.23 1.46
CA PHE A 25 11.57 -0.56 0.05
C PHE A 25 12.96 -0.90 -0.47
N VAL A 26 13.16 -2.14 -0.89
CA VAL A 26 14.48 -2.65 -1.31
C VAL A 26 14.69 -2.26 -2.77
N LEU A 27 15.63 -1.34 -3.00
CA LEU A 27 15.98 -0.86 -4.34
C LEU A 27 17.03 -1.77 -5.00
N ASN A 28 17.23 -1.60 -6.30
CA ASN A 28 18.11 -2.46 -7.13
C ASN A 28 19.56 -2.55 -6.63
N GLU A 29 20.07 -1.53 -5.96
CA GLU A 29 21.45 -1.49 -5.44
C GLU A 29 21.60 -2.22 -4.10
N VAL A 30 20.50 -2.59 -3.44
CA VAL A 30 20.53 -3.37 -2.20
C VAL A 30 20.74 -4.85 -2.53
N THR A 31 21.97 -5.33 -2.43
CA THR A 31 22.33 -6.72 -2.74
C THR A 31 22.09 -7.69 -1.57
N GLN A 32 22.01 -7.18 -0.35
CA GLN A 32 21.80 -7.92 0.90
C GLN A 32 20.74 -7.20 1.75
N MET A 33 19.46 -7.47 1.47
CA MET A 33 18.33 -6.80 2.16
C MET A 33 18.30 -7.02 3.68
N THR A 34 18.99 -8.04 4.21
CA THR A 34 19.08 -8.28 5.66
C THR A 34 20.12 -7.39 6.36
N ASP A 35 20.98 -6.68 5.61
CA ASP A 35 21.91 -5.70 6.16
C ASP A 35 21.22 -4.35 6.31
N LEU A 36 21.02 -3.95 7.57
CA LEU A 36 20.40 -2.67 7.92
C LEU A 36 21.16 -1.47 7.39
N ASN A 37 22.49 -1.50 7.38
CA ASN A 37 23.29 -0.38 6.88
C ASN A 37 23.15 -0.24 5.37
N GLN A 38 23.13 -1.36 4.66
CA GLN A 38 22.90 -1.34 3.22
C GLN A 38 21.49 -0.84 2.88
N CYS A 39 20.46 -1.34 3.57
CA CYS A 39 19.08 -0.87 3.41
C CYS A 39 18.91 0.62 3.73
N ARG A 40 19.61 1.15 4.74
CA ARG A 40 19.58 2.59 5.08
C ARG A 40 20.27 3.47 4.03
N ASN A 41 21.34 2.99 3.42
CA ASN A 41 22.15 3.78 2.48
C ASN A 41 21.65 3.70 1.04
N LEU A 42 21.15 2.53 0.63
CA LEU A 42 20.80 2.23 -0.77
C LEU A 42 19.32 1.89 -0.95
N GLY A 43 18.58 1.62 0.13
CA GLY A 43 17.14 1.42 0.10
C GLY A 43 16.38 2.74 0.30
N LEU A 44 15.05 2.65 0.33
CA LEU A 44 14.18 3.76 0.71
C LEU A 44 13.41 3.35 1.96
N SER A 45 13.54 4.08 3.07
CA SER A 45 12.78 3.76 4.27
C SER A 45 11.35 4.28 4.22
N ASP A 46 10.46 3.63 4.98
CA ASP A 46 9.09 4.08 5.15
C ASP A 46 9.00 5.52 5.65
N ARG A 47 9.88 5.91 6.60
CA ARG A 47 10.00 7.27 7.12
C ARG A 47 10.37 8.26 6.03
N GLU A 48 11.39 7.95 5.24
CA GLU A 48 11.83 8.82 4.16
C GLU A 48 10.71 9.00 3.11
N LEU A 49 10.06 7.93 2.68
CA LEU A 49 8.95 8.02 1.73
C LEU A 49 7.78 8.82 2.32
N ARG A 50 7.44 8.61 3.60
CA ARG A 50 6.43 9.40 4.30
C ARG A 50 6.75 10.89 4.28
N GLU A 51 7.98 11.27 4.60
CA GLU A 51 8.41 12.66 4.63
C GLU A 51 8.34 13.30 3.24
N LYS A 52 8.83 12.61 2.20
CA LYS A 52 8.70 13.10 0.82
C LYS A 52 7.25 13.23 0.39
N ALA A 53 6.39 12.26 0.72
CA ALA A 53 4.97 12.31 0.38
C ALA A 53 4.24 13.49 1.03
N ARG A 54 4.59 13.86 2.27
CA ARG A 54 4.03 15.05 2.95
C ARG A 54 4.34 16.35 2.23
N LEU A 55 5.52 16.45 1.61
CA LEU A 55 5.94 17.68 0.91
C LEU A 55 5.20 17.88 -0.42
N ILE A 56 4.57 16.82 -0.95
CA ILE A 56 3.80 16.89 -2.19
C ILE A 56 2.45 17.55 -1.91
N LYS A 57 2.21 18.70 -2.53
CA LYS A 57 0.96 19.47 -2.46
C LYS A 57 -0.17 18.82 -3.28
N ALA A 58 -0.42 17.53 -3.05
CA ALA A 58 -1.51 16.77 -3.64
C ALA A 58 -2.66 16.66 -2.65
N ASN A 59 -3.86 16.97 -3.12
CA ASN A 59 -5.08 16.88 -2.34
C ASN A 59 -5.46 15.42 -2.12
N LYS A 60 -5.21 14.55 -3.10
CA LYS A 60 -5.46 13.11 -2.99
C LYS A 60 -4.13 12.39 -3.13
N GLN A 61 -3.76 11.58 -2.15
CA GLN A 61 -2.58 10.72 -2.22
C GLN A 61 -3.00 9.27 -2.09
N MET A 62 -2.70 8.49 -3.12
CA MET A 62 -3.01 7.08 -3.17
C MET A 62 -1.72 6.28 -3.34
N MET A 63 -1.52 5.27 -2.50
CA MET A 63 -0.32 4.45 -2.53
C MET A 63 -0.68 2.97 -2.53
N PHE A 64 -0.07 2.21 -3.42
CA PHE A 64 -0.23 0.76 -3.55
C PHE A 64 1.14 0.11 -3.36
N ILE A 65 1.29 -0.74 -2.35
CA ILE A 65 2.56 -1.36 -2.02
C ILE A 65 2.42 -2.89 -2.09
N ASP A 66 2.92 -3.49 -3.17
CA ASP A 66 3.01 -4.94 -3.36
C ASP A 66 4.41 -5.42 -2.96
N ALA A 67 4.65 -5.53 -1.65
CA ALA A 67 5.93 -5.95 -1.11
C ALA A 67 5.79 -6.74 0.19
N CYS A 68 6.73 -7.65 0.44
CA CYS A 68 6.82 -8.40 1.69
C CYS A 68 6.86 -7.44 2.89
N ASN A 69 6.10 -7.71 3.96
CA ASN A 69 6.04 -6.87 5.17
C ASN A 69 5.50 -5.44 4.97
N SER A 70 4.94 -5.09 3.81
CA SER A 70 4.47 -3.72 3.54
C SER A 70 3.26 -3.29 4.37
N GLY A 71 2.56 -4.22 5.04
CA GLY A 71 1.60 -3.88 6.10
C GLY A 71 2.21 -3.00 7.20
N ARG A 72 3.52 -3.08 7.43
CA ARG A 72 4.24 -2.20 8.37
C ARG A 72 4.29 -0.75 7.88
N PHE A 73 4.50 -0.53 6.57
CA PHE A 73 4.38 0.80 5.97
C PHE A 73 3.00 1.39 6.28
N VAL A 74 1.93 0.61 6.17
CA VAL A 74 0.58 1.07 6.51
C VAL A 74 0.44 1.40 8.00
N GLN A 75 0.95 0.55 8.89
CA GLN A 75 0.94 0.78 10.34
C GLN A 75 1.66 2.07 10.75
N SER A 76 2.74 2.42 10.06
CA SER A 76 3.47 3.66 10.31
C SER A 76 2.63 4.93 10.09
N PHE A 77 1.61 4.86 9.24
CA PHE A 77 0.63 5.95 9.07
C PHE A 77 -0.48 5.91 10.11
N MET A 78 -0.82 4.74 10.66
CA MET A 78 -1.84 4.57 11.71
C MET A 78 -1.36 5.05 13.09
N VAL A 79 -0.08 4.88 13.42
CA VAL A 79 0.51 5.31 14.71
C VAL A 79 0.48 6.85 14.89
N ARG A 80 0.28 7.61 13.81
CA ARG A 80 -0.09 9.03 13.90
C ARG A 80 -1.54 9.17 14.40
N GLY A 81 -1.72 9.20 15.71
CA GLY A 81 -2.94 9.68 16.34
C GLY A 81 -3.01 11.22 16.36
N ALA A 82 -4.17 11.78 15.99
CA ALA A 82 -4.83 12.99 16.50
C ALA A 82 -4.11 14.36 16.55
N ALA A 83 -2.81 14.43 16.82
CA ALA A 83 -2.15 15.69 17.20
C ALA A 83 -1.72 16.56 16.00
N GLU A 84 -1.25 15.97 14.90
CA GLU A 84 -0.96 16.68 13.63
C GLU A 84 -2.19 16.78 12.71
N GLU A 85 -3.30 16.16 13.12
CA GLU A 85 -4.56 16.10 12.37
C GLU A 85 -5.21 17.48 12.25
N ASN A 86 -4.98 18.39 13.20
CA ASN A 86 -5.57 19.73 13.22
C ASN A 86 -5.08 20.69 12.12
N ALA A 87 -3.88 20.48 11.56
CA ALA A 87 -3.37 21.29 10.45
C ALA A 87 -3.94 20.85 9.09
N LEU A 88 -4.26 19.56 8.94
CA LEU A 88 -4.83 18.97 7.72
C LEU A 88 -6.37 18.96 7.74
N ALA A 89 -6.99 18.81 8.92
CA ALA A 89 -8.45 18.76 9.11
C ALA A 89 -9.17 20.07 8.74
N LYS A 90 -8.47 21.21 8.70
CA LYS A 90 -9.08 22.47 8.24
C LYS A 90 -9.30 22.56 6.72
N LEU A 91 -8.82 21.56 5.95
CA LEU A 91 -9.00 21.47 4.48
C LEU A 91 -10.01 20.38 4.06
N SER A 92 -10.78 19.85 5.03
CA SER A 92 -11.44 18.53 5.05
C SER A 92 -12.37 18.11 3.91
N ARG A 93 -12.71 18.97 2.94
CA ARG A 93 -13.54 18.55 1.80
C ARG A 93 -12.75 18.06 0.60
N SER A 94 -11.46 18.39 0.52
CA SER A 94 -10.67 18.11 -0.69
C SER A 94 -9.47 17.19 -0.46
N THR A 95 -9.11 16.90 0.79
CA THR A 95 -7.92 16.11 1.12
C THR A 95 -8.24 14.65 1.44
N GLY A 96 -7.48 13.71 0.89
CA GLY A 96 -7.62 12.28 1.18
C GLY A 96 -6.31 11.50 0.99
N ILE A 97 -5.99 10.62 1.92
CA ILE A 97 -4.85 9.69 1.83
C ILE A 97 -5.39 8.28 1.87
N SER A 98 -5.05 7.43 0.92
CA SER A 98 -5.37 6.00 0.94
C SER A 98 -4.15 5.16 0.58
N ILE A 99 -3.83 4.20 1.43
CA ILE A 99 -2.67 3.33 1.30
C ILE A 99 -3.16 1.89 1.37
N TYR A 100 -2.79 1.09 0.38
CA TYR A 100 -3.13 -0.32 0.26
C TYR A 100 -1.84 -1.11 0.15
N ALA A 101 -1.68 -2.14 0.97
CA ALA A 101 -0.47 -2.94 1.00
C ALA A 101 -0.76 -4.44 1.00
N ALA A 102 0.07 -5.17 0.26
CA ALA A 102 0.13 -6.63 0.34
C ALA A 102 0.69 -7.05 1.71
N THR A 103 0.13 -8.08 2.32
CA THR A 103 0.50 -8.46 3.70
C THR A 103 1.59 -9.51 3.81
N THR A 104 1.98 -10.20 2.73
CA THR A 104 2.74 -11.45 2.86
C THR A 104 3.87 -11.65 1.86
N SER A 105 4.69 -12.64 2.18
CA SER A 105 5.95 -12.99 1.53
C SER A 105 5.78 -13.60 0.13
N GLU A 106 6.73 -13.27 -0.74
CA GLU A 106 6.84 -13.59 -2.18
C GLU A 106 7.03 -15.07 -2.55
N GLN A 107 7.08 -16.00 -1.59
CA GLN A 107 7.59 -17.35 -1.84
C GLN A 107 6.60 -18.30 -2.55
N TYR A 108 5.88 -17.89 -3.60
CA TYR A 108 4.91 -18.79 -4.27
C TYR A 108 4.82 -18.47 -5.77
N SER A 109 5.95 -18.51 -6.48
CA SER A 109 6.06 -18.11 -7.89
C SER A 109 5.40 -19.08 -8.87
N SER A 110 5.18 -20.34 -8.48
CA SER A 110 4.57 -21.37 -9.34
C SER A 110 3.07 -21.16 -9.55
N GLU A 111 2.31 -20.92 -8.48
CA GLU A 111 0.85 -20.81 -8.56
C GLU A 111 0.38 -19.48 -9.16
N PHE A 112 1.18 -18.40 -9.02
CA PHE A 112 0.85 -17.08 -9.55
C PHE A 112 1.28 -16.83 -11.00
N GLN A 113 2.09 -17.72 -11.60
CA GLN A 113 2.42 -17.62 -13.03
C GLN A 113 1.16 -17.62 -13.91
N GLN A 114 0.08 -18.27 -13.49
CA GLN A 114 -1.20 -18.27 -14.21
C GLN A 114 -1.87 -16.88 -14.21
N LEU A 115 -1.59 -16.04 -13.21
CA LEU A 115 -2.17 -14.69 -13.09
C LEU A 115 -1.32 -13.61 -13.79
N GLY A 116 -0.06 -13.91 -14.13
CA GLY A 116 0.89 -12.94 -14.69
C GLY A 116 1.38 -11.85 -13.71
N HIS A 117 0.80 -11.78 -12.51
CA HIS A 117 1.09 -10.81 -11.44
C HIS A 117 0.94 -11.45 -10.06
N GLY A 118 1.47 -10.80 -9.01
CA GLY A 118 1.12 -11.13 -7.63
C GLY A 118 -0.37 -10.91 -7.35
N VAL A 119 -0.94 -11.62 -6.37
CA VAL A 119 -2.40 -11.60 -6.08
C VAL A 119 -2.93 -10.20 -5.83
N PHE A 120 -2.18 -9.39 -5.08
CA PHE A 120 -2.58 -8.02 -4.77
C PHE A 120 -2.68 -7.19 -6.05
N THR A 121 -1.61 -7.19 -6.86
CA THR A 121 -1.58 -6.49 -8.14
C THR A 121 -2.63 -6.98 -9.12
N PHE A 122 -2.82 -8.29 -9.24
CA PHE A 122 -3.87 -8.87 -10.07
C PHE A 122 -5.26 -8.37 -9.63
N SER A 123 -5.55 -8.43 -8.34
CA SER A 123 -6.82 -7.96 -7.77
C SER A 123 -7.03 -6.45 -7.98
N LEU A 124 -5.95 -5.67 -7.88
CA LEU A 124 -5.97 -4.23 -8.13
C LEU A 124 -6.28 -3.92 -9.60
N ILE A 125 -5.65 -4.62 -10.54
CA ILE A 125 -5.94 -4.47 -11.97
C ILE A 125 -7.40 -4.84 -12.26
N GLU A 126 -7.88 -5.95 -11.71
CA GLU A 126 -9.29 -6.36 -11.83
C GLU A 126 -10.24 -5.27 -11.32
N ALA A 127 -9.96 -4.70 -10.14
CA ALA A 127 -10.74 -3.65 -9.54
C ALA A 127 -10.79 -2.39 -10.41
N LEU A 128 -9.62 -1.93 -10.87
CA LEU A 128 -9.46 -0.74 -11.72
C LEU A 128 -10.06 -0.93 -13.12
N SER A 129 -10.18 -2.17 -13.59
CA SER A 129 -10.84 -2.52 -14.87
C SER A 129 -12.38 -2.55 -14.77
N GLY A 130 -12.96 -1.95 -13.72
CA GLY A 130 -14.40 -1.80 -13.56
C GLY A 130 -15.04 -2.79 -12.58
N LYS A 131 -14.33 -3.78 -12.04
CA LYS A 131 -14.93 -4.75 -11.09
C LYS A 131 -15.18 -4.16 -9.71
N ALA A 132 -14.59 -3.00 -9.40
CA ALA A 132 -14.83 -2.26 -8.17
C ALA A 132 -15.75 -1.04 -8.35
N VAL A 133 -16.54 -0.98 -9.43
CA VAL A 133 -17.51 0.11 -9.65
C VAL A 133 -18.60 0.07 -8.58
N ASN A 134 -18.85 1.22 -7.94
CA ASN A 134 -19.91 1.39 -6.96
C ASN A 134 -21.30 1.57 -7.63
N ALA A 135 -22.36 1.70 -6.83
CA ALA A 135 -23.73 1.88 -7.32
C ALA A 135 -23.94 3.17 -8.15
N GLU A 136 -23.00 4.12 -8.08
CA GLU A 136 -23.02 5.40 -8.80
C GLU A 136 -22.20 5.35 -10.10
N GLY A 137 -21.66 4.18 -10.46
CA GLY A 137 -20.86 4.02 -11.68
C GLY A 137 -19.40 4.48 -11.55
N MET A 138 -18.89 4.69 -10.34
CA MET A 138 -17.53 5.17 -10.09
C MET A 138 -16.67 4.17 -9.32
N ILE A 139 -15.36 4.20 -9.57
CA ILE A 139 -14.38 3.56 -8.68
C ILE A 139 -13.90 4.61 -7.69
N THR A 140 -14.07 4.31 -6.41
CA THR A 140 -13.71 5.15 -5.27
C THR A 140 -12.68 4.43 -4.39
N ASN A 141 -12.02 5.16 -3.50
CA ASN A 141 -11.12 4.54 -2.51
C ASN A 141 -11.84 3.52 -1.60
N ASN A 142 -13.11 3.75 -1.28
CA ASN A 142 -13.92 2.81 -0.48
C ASN A 142 -14.31 1.56 -1.26
N SER A 143 -14.86 1.72 -2.47
CA SER A 143 -15.24 0.58 -3.31
C SER A 143 -14.02 -0.26 -3.73
N LEU A 144 -12.89 0.39 -3.98
CA LEU A 144 -11.61 -0.28 -4.21
C LEU A 144 -11.18 -1.11 -2.99
N LYS A 145 -11.26 -0.53 -1.79
CA LYS A 145 -10.97 -1.25 -0.53
C LYS A 145 -11.87 -2.48 -0.39
N SER A 146 -13.18 -2.29 -0.52
CA SER A 146 -14.17 -3.37 -0.40
C SER A 146 -13.89 -4.50 -1.39
N TYR A 147 -13.51 -4.17 -2.63
CA TYR A 147 -13.16 -5.18 -3.62
C TYR A 147 -11.90 -5.95 -3.23
N LEU A 148 -10.82 -5.25 -2.85
CA LEU A 148 -9.55 -5.87 -2.47
C LEU A 148 -9.67 -6.75 -1.21
N ASP A 149 -10.44 -6.30 -0.21
CA ASP A 149 -10.69 -7.05 1.02
C ASP A 149 -11.44 -8.37 0.77
N LEU A 150 -12.21 -8.47 -0.31
CA LEU A 150 -12.88 -9.71 -0.73
C LEU A 150 -12.01 -10.54 -1.66
N ARG A 151 -11.40 -9.90 -2.67
CA ARG A 151 -10.77 -10.59 -3.79
C ARG A 151 -9.43 -11.20 -3.42
N VAL A 152 -8.63 -10.50 -2.62
CA VAL A 152 -7.31 -11.00 -2.21
C VAL A 152 -7.44 -12.29 -1.38
N PRO A 153 -8.26 -12.36 -0.30
CA PRO A 153 -8.43 -13.62 0.44
C PRO A 153 -8.96 -14.76 -0.40
N GLN A 154 -9.89 -14.49 -1.33
CA GLN A 154 -10.42 -15.51 -2.25
C GLN A 154 -9.32 -16.14 -3.09
N LEU A 155 -8.50 -15.29 -3.74
CA LEU A 155 -7.42 -15.77 -4.61
C LEU A 155 -6.31 -16.44 -3.80
N THR A 156 -5.92 -15.90 -2.64
CA THR A 156 -4.90 -16.59 -1.82
C THR A 156 -5.43 -17.91 -1.26
N LYS A 157 -6.71 -18.02 -0.93
CA LYS A 157 -7.30 -19.32 -0.54
C LYS A 157 -7.26 -20.31 -1.69
N GLN A 158 -7.60 -19.88 -2.89
CA GLN A 158 -7.60 -20.71 -4.08
C GLN A 158 -6.18 -21.18 -4.47
N PHE A 159 -5.20 -20.28 -4.46
CA PHE A 159 -3.85 -20.56 -4.97
C PHE A 159 -2.83 -20.94 -3.88
N LYS A 160 -3.02 -20.52 -2.62
CA LYS A 160 -2.14 -20.82 -1.46
C LYS A 160 -2.79 -21.73 -0.41
N GLY A 161 -4.08 -22.04 -0.52
CA GLY A 161 -4.81 -22.81 0.49
C GLY A 161 -5.13 -22.05 1.79
N SER A 162 -4.76 -20.76 1.89
CA SER A 162 -5.01 -19.93 3.07
C SER A 162 -5.41 -18.51 2.70
N GLU A 163 -6.29 -17.92 3.51
CA GLU A 163 -6.76 -16.55 3.31
C GLU A 163 -5.71 -15.54 3.79
N GLN A 164 -5.48 -14.52 2.99
CA GLN A 164 -4.62 -13.39 3.32
C GLN A 164 -5.38 -12.11 3.02
N TYR A 165 -5.30 -11.17 3.95
CA TYR A 165 -6.04 -9.92 3.89
C TYR A 165 -5.08 -8.77 3.61
N PRO A 166 -5.37 -7.85 2.68
CA PRO A 166 -4.53 -6.67 2.48
C PRO A 166 -4.60 -5.76 3.71
N THR A 167 -3.57 -4.95 3.93
CA THR A 167 -3.62 -3.88 4.96
C THR A 167 -3.96 -2.56 4.27
N THR A 168 -4.95 -1.84 4.80
CA THR A 168 -5.37 -0.56 4.23
C THR A 168 -5.40 0.52 5.30
N PHE A 169 -4.91 1.71 4.96
CA PHE A 169 -5.11 2.94 5.73
C PHE A 169 -5.82 3.96 4.86
N SER A 170 -6.86 4.60 5.39
CA SER A 170 -7.55 5.69 4.73
C SER A 170 -7.81 6.83 5.71
N TYR A 171 -7.59 8.05 5.24
CA TYR A 171 -7.87 9.29 5.95
C TYR A 171 -8.57 10.29 5.03
N GLY A 172 -9.51 11.06 5.57
CA GLY A 172 -10.32 12.02 4.82
C GLY A 172 -11.63 11.42 4.31
N GLN A 173 -12.25 12.09 3.33
CA GLN A 173 -13.51 11.66 2.73
C GLN A 173 -13.31 10.63 1.62
N GLU A 174 -14.38 9.95 1.25
CA GLU A 174 -14.41 9.15 0.03
C GLU A 174 -14.15 10.04 -1.20
N TYR A 175 -13.39 9.52 -2.17
CA TYR A 175 -13.14 10.24 -3.41
C TYR A 175 -13.08 9.29 -4.61
N PRO A 176 -13.52 9.77 -5.79
CA PRO A 176 -13.36 9.02 -7.03
C PRO A 176 -11.88 8.97 -7.42
N ILE A 177 -11.49 7.78 -7.88
CA ILE A 177 -10.17 7.46 -8.44
C ILE A 177 -10.23 7.56 -9.96
N GLY A 178 -11.33 7.10 -10.57
CA GLY A 178 -11.58 7.13 -12.01
C GLY A 178 -12.96 6.63 -12.39
N LEU A 179 -13.31 6.83 -13.66
CA LEU A 179 -14.42 6.16 -14.33
C LEU A 179 -13.83 4.96 -15.11
N PRO A 180 -14.53 3.83 -15.15
CA PRO A 180 -14.09 2.65 -15.90
C PRO A 180 -13.97 2.91 -17.41
#